data_AF-A0A3A1QSK9-F1
#
_entry.id   AF-A0A3A1QSK9-F1
#
_cell.length_a   1.000
_cell.length_b   1.000
_cell.length_c   1.000
_cell.angle_alpha   90.00
_cell.angle_beta   90.00
_cell.angle_gamma   90.00
#
_symmetry.space_group_name_H-M   'P 1'
#
loop_
_entity.id
_entity.type
_entity.pdbx_description
1 polymer ?
#
loop_
_entity_poly.entity_id
_entity_poly.type
_entity_poly.pdbx_seq_one_letter_code
_entity_poly.pdbx_strand_id
1 'polypeptide(L)'
;MKQFLICAAVILSVGAVLLLNGLVDNVQEVNSYVPEEAAETPAEPVLMPADLEALADGRDSAELTDAEVLPADLEYVFDAKFEEDGHIVEIYREFEIYRDAEGNVIKEVPTSNFEYIKYQE
;
A
#
# COMPACT_ATOMS: atom_id res chain seq x y z
N MET A 1 25.19 26.03 -25.26
CA MET A 1 23.72 26.07 -25.51
C MET A 1 23.14 24.78 -26.10
N LYS A 2 23.91 23.95 -26.84
CA LYS A 2 23.40 22.72 -27.46
C LYS A 2 23.31 21.51 -26.50
N GLN A 3 24.10 21.51 -25.43
CA GLN A 3 24.15 20.44 -24.43
C GLN A 3 22.98 20.51 -23.42
N PHE A 4 22.51 21.72 -23.07
CA PHE A 4 21.32 21.91 -22.22
C PHE A 4 20.03 21.39 -22.86
N LEU A 5 19.91 21.48 -24.19
CA LEU A 5 18.74 21.00 -24.93
C LEU A 5 18.61 19.46 -24.93
N ILE A 6 19.71 18.73 -24.81
CA ILE A 6 19.70 17.26 -24.80
C ILE A 6 19.24 16.74 -23.43
N CYS A 7 19.69 17.36 -22.32
CA CYS A 7 19.27 16.96 -20.97
C CYS A 7 17.78 17.22 -20.71
N ALA A 8 17.23 18.34 -21.23
CA ALA A 8 15.80 18.63 -21.11
C ALA A 8 14.91 17.59 -21.83
N ALA A 9 15.37 17.04 -22.95
CA ALA A 9 14.63 16.02 -23.71
C ALA A 9 14.56 14.66 -22.99
N VAL A 10 15.63 14.27 -22.27
CA VAL A 10 15.68 13.00 -21.52
C VAL A 10 14.78 13.04 -20.28
N ILE A 11 14.71 14.19 -19.59
CA ILE A 11 13.87 14.35 -18.40
C ILE A 11 12.37 14.30 -18.77
N LEU A 12 11.99 14.93 -19.90
CA LEU A 12 10.62 14.87 -20.41
C LEU A 12 10.18 13.45 -20.80
N SER A 13 11.08 12.63 -21.36
CA SER A 13 10.73 11.26 -21.74
C SER A 13 10.55 10.32 -20.54
N VAL A 14 11.35 10.48 -19.48
CA VAL A 14 11.20 9.67 -18.25
C VAL A 14 9.93 10.06 -17.48
N GLY A 15 9.62 11.36 -17.41
CA GLY A 15 8.39 11.85 -16.80
C GLY A 15 7.12 11.35 -17.48
N ALA A 16 7.12 11.20 -18.81
CA ALA A 16 5.98 10.67 -19.55
C ALA A 16 5.70 9.18 -19.29
N VAL A 17 6.74 8.38 -19.01
CA VAL A 17 6.60 6.95 -18.69
C VAL A 17 6.00 6.75 -17.30
N LEU A 18 6.37 7.58 -16.32
CA LEU A 18 5.80 7.55 -14.97
C LEU A 18 4.32 7.97 -14.94
N LEU A 19 3.93 8.95 -15.77
CA LEU A 19 2.52 9.39 -15.87
C LEU A 19 1.60 8.33 -16.49
N LEU A 20 2.11 7.44 -17.34
CA LEU A 20 1.31 6.36 -17.93
C LEU A 20 1.08 5.19 -16.96
N ASN A 21 1.98 4.95 -16.01
CA ASN A 21 1.85 3.86 -15.03
C ASN A 21 1.16 4.29 -13.71
N GLY A 22 1.01 5.59 -13.46
CA GLY A 22 0.46 6.13 -12.21
C GLY A 22 -1.06 6.37 -12.18
N LEU A 23 -1.78 6.05 -13.26
CA LEU A 23 -3.22 6.33 -13.38
C LEU A 23 -4.06 5.05 -13.29
N VAL A 24 -3.90 4.31 -12.19
CA VAL A 24 -4.92 3.34 -11.75
C VAL A 24 -5.56 3.93 -10.50
N ASP A 25 -6.64 4.67 -10.75
CA ASP A 25 -7.56 5.27 -9.77
C ASP A 25 -8.02 4.21 -8.76
N ASN A 26 -7.83 4.43 -7.46
CA ASN A 26 -8.76 5.18 -6.61
C ASN A 26 -10.22 4.73 -6.74
N VAL A 27 -10.57 3.68 -5.99
CA VAL A 27 -11.93 3.51 -5.47
C VAL A 27 -11.82 3.50 -3.95
N GLN A 28 -12.10 4.66 -3.34
CA GLN A 28 -12.41 4.79 -1.94
C GLN A 28 -13.93 4.91 -1.79
N GLU A 29 -14.55 3.98 -1.06
CA GLU A 29 -15.74 4.15 -0.20
C GLU A 29 -16.15 2.75 0.31
N VAL A 30 -16.47 2.46 1.58
CA VAL A 30 -17.22 3.22 2.58
C VAL A 30 -16.79 2.77 3.99
N ASN A 31 -16.72 3.76 4.89
CA ASN A 31 -16.67 3.69 6.35
C ASN A 31 -17.75 2.80 6.99
N SER A 32 -17.41 2.01 8.03
CA SER A 32 -18.25 2.01 9.24
C SER A 32 -17.46 1.55 10.46
N TYR A 33 -17.14 2.53 11.30
CA TYR A 33 -16.79 2.31 12.70
C TYR A 33 -18.03 1.78 13.45
N VAL A 34 -17.92 0.62 14.09
CA VAL A 34 -18.88 0.16 15.10
C VAL A 34 -18.12 0.11 16.42
N PRO A 35 -18.50 0.89 17.45
CA PRO A 35 -17.89 0.76 18.77
C PRO A 35 -18.32 -0.58 19.38
N GLU A 36 -17.34 -1.39 19.75
CA GLU A 36 -17.55 -2.60 20.54
C GLU A 36 -17.76 -2.18 22.01
N GLU A 37 -19.03 -2.01 22.40
CA GLU A 37 -19.42 -2.01 23.80
C GLU A 37 -20.54 -3.05 23.96
N ALA A 38 -20.18 -4.26 24.41
CA ALA A 38 -21.13 -5.29 24.79
C ALA A 38 -20.84 -5.70 26.24
N ALA A 39 -21.56 -5.04 27.14
CA ALA A 39 -21.82 -5.52 28.47
C ALA A 39 -22.41 -6.94 28.43
N GLU A 40 -21.96 -7.78 29.36
CA GLU A 40 -22.48 -9.12 29.61
C GLU A 40 -24.01 -9.12 29.79
N THR A 41 -24.74 -10.04 29.15
CA THR A 41 -25.98 -10.67 29.65
C THR A 41 -26.43 -11.81 28.71
N PRO A 42 -27.19 -12.80 29.22
CA PRO A 42 -26.93 -14.22 29.01
C PRO A 42 -27.64 -14.87 27.82
N ALA A 43 -27.11 -16.02 27.41
CA ALA A 43 -27.51 -16.85 26.28
C ALA A 43 -29.03 -17.10 26.17
N GLU A 44 -29.66 -16.47 25.19
CA GLU A 44 -30.93 -16.94 24.63
C GLU A 44 -30.66 -18.00 23.55
N PRO A 45 -31.48 -19.07 23.46
CA PRO A 45 -31.29 -20.10 22.45
C PRO A 45 -31.54 -19.52 21.07
N VAL A 46 -30.49 -19.48 20.24
CA VAL A 46 -30.56 -19.06 18.84
C VAL A 46 -31.46 -20.02 18.08
N LEU A 47 -32.67 -19.59 17.75
CA LEU A 47 -33.50 -20.24 16.76
C LEU A 47 -32.84 -20.02 15.40
N MET A 48 -32.17 -21.05 14.88
CA MET A 48 -31.63 -20.99 13.52
C MET A 48 -32.78 -20.85 12.52
N PRO A 49 -32.75 -19.87 11.60
CA PRO A 49 -33.72 -19.82 10.52
C PRO A 49 -33.53 -21.05 9.62
N ALA A 50 -34.64 -21.73 9.33
CA ALA A 50 -34.70 -22.94 8.49
C ALA A 50 -34.31 -22.71 7.01
N ASP A 51 -33.95 -21.47 6.65
CA ASP A 51 -33.66 -21.08 5.27
C ASP A 51 -32.16 -21.05 4.95
N LEU A 52 -31.29 -21.47 5.88
CA LEU A 52 -29.84 -21.55 5.64
C LEU A 52 -29.43 -22.72 4.74
N GLU A 53 -30.30 -23.71 4.53
CA GLU A 53 -30.03 -24.84 3.62
C GLU A 53 -30.25 -24.50 2.13
N ALA A 54 -30.80 -23.32 1.80
CA ALA A 54 -31.11 -22.92 0.42
C ALA A 54 -29.99 -22.13 -0.28
N LEU A 55 -28.85 -21.86 0.37
CA LEU A 55 -27.69 -21.21 -0.24
C LEU A 55 -26.57 -22.20 -0.63
N ALA A 56 -26.84 -23.50 -0.56
CA ALA A 56 -25.92 -24.55 -1.00
C ALA A 56 -26.09 -24.89 -2.50
N ASP A 57 -26.36 -23.90 -3.35
CA ASP A 57 -26.34 -24.08 -4.81
C ASP A 57 -25.18 -23.28 -5.42
N GLY A 58 -24.10 -24.04 -5.64
CA GLY A 58 -22.97 -23.81 -6.54
C GLY A 58 -22.76 -22.42 -7.13
N ARG A 59 -21.75 -21.71 -6.62
CA ARG A 59 -20.84 -20.90 -7.46
C ARG A 59 -19.42 -21.02 -6.93
N ASP A 60 -18.57 -21.57 -7.80
CA ASP A 60 -17.10 -21.61 -7.76
C ASP A 60 -16.46 -21.45 -6.38
N SER A 61 -16.11 -22.60 -5.80
CA SER A 61 -14.90 -22.69 -5.00
C SER A 61 -13.74 -22.33 -5.93
N ALA A 62 -13.47 -21.04 -6.10
CA ALA A 62 -12.26 -20.56 -6.73
C ALA A 62 -11.10 -21.24 -5.98
N GLU A 63 -10.40 -22.12 -6.69
CA GLU A 63 -9.23 -22.78 -6.14
C GLU A 63 -8.29 -21.66 -5.66
N LEU A 64 -8.09 -21.58 -4.35
CA LEU A 64 -7.06 -20.76 -3.76
C LEU A 64 -5.76 -21.37 -4.26
N THR A 65 -5.28 -20.86 -5.39
CA THR A 65 -3.92 -21.12 -5.85
C THR A 65 -3.03 -20.73 -4.69
N ASP A 66 -2.27 -21.69 -4.13
CA ASP A 66 -1.29 -21.43 -3.08
C ASP A 66 -0.41 -20.26 -3.54
N ALA A 67 -0.73 -19.06 -3.06
CA ALA A 67 -0.01 -17.87 -3.43
C ALA A 67 1.38 -18.03 -2.84
N GLU A 68 2.39 -18.13 -3.72
CA GLU A 68 3.78 -18.25 -3.31
C GLU A 68 4.12 -17.02 -2.46
N VAL A 69 4.27 -17.25 -1.15
CA VAL A 69 4.62 -16.19 -0.20
C VAL A 69 6.10 -15.93 -0.35
N LEU A 70 6.44 -14.92 -1.15
CA LEU A 70 7.82 -14.43 -1.27
C LEU A 70 8.18 -13.61 -0.03
N PRO A 71 9.37 -13.80 0.56
CA PRO A 71 9.83 -12.95 1.65
C PRO A 71 10.04 -11.51 1.14
N ALA A 72 9.73 -10.53 1.99
CA ALA A 72 9.98 -9.13 1.73
C ALA A 72 11.21 -8.63 2.48
N ASP A 73 11.96 -7.72 1.85
CA ASP A 73 12.98 -6.91 2.51
C ASP A 73 12.35 -5.60 3.00
N LEU A 74 12.77 -5.11 4.17
CA LEU A 74 12.36 -3.81 4.69
C LEU A 74 13.40 -2.75 4.34
N GLU A 75 13.00 -1.73 3.60
CA GLU A 75 13.87 -0.63 3.16
C GLU A 75 13.24 0.73 3.45
N TYR A 76 14.04 1.68 3.95
CA TYR A 76 13.63 3.07 4.15
C TYR A 76 13.96 3.90 2.90
N VAL A 77 12.92 4.47 2.29
CA VAL A 77 13.00 5.29 1.08
C VAL A 77 12.65 6.73 1.40
N PHE A 78 13.37 7.68 0.80
CA PHE A 78 13.08 9.11 0.97
C PHE A 78 11.65 9.44 0.51
N ASP A 79 10.89 10.10 1.38
CA ASP A 79 9.49 10.45 1.16
C ASP A 79 9.32 11.97 0.98
N ALA A 80 9.88 12.77 1.90
CA ALA A 80 9.71 14.22 1.88
C ALA A 80 10.87 14.98 2.56
N LYS A 81 10.98 16.27 2.23
CA LYS A 81 11.92 17.22 2.86
C LYS A 81 11.28 18.59 2.96
N PHE A 82 11.41 19.22 4.13
CA PHE A 82 10.96 20.59 4.36
C PHE A 82 11.83 21.30 5.40
N GLU A 83 11.71 22.62 5.47
CA GLU A 83 12.35 23.45 6.49
C GLU A 83 11.34 23.81 7.58
N GLU A 84 11.75 23.67 8.84
CA GLU A 84 10.98 24.04 10.02
C GLU A 84 11.92 24.69 11.04
N ASP A 85 11.68 25.97 11.34
CA ASP A 85 12.45 26.76 12.31
C ASP A 85 13.97 26.76 12.07
N GLY A 86 14.41 26.98 10.82
CA GLY A 86 15.82 27.01 10.44
C GLY A 86 16.53 25.64 10.51
N HIS A 87 15.74 24.57 10.56
CA HIS A 87 16.24 23.20 10.46
C HIS A 87 15.62 22.54 9.23
N ILE A 88 16.41 21.71 8.57
CA ILE A 88 15.93 20.79 7.55
C ILE A 88 15.41 19.52 8.22
N VAL A 89 14.21 19.10 7.84
CA VAL A 89 13.59 17.83 8.24
C VAL A 89 13.45 16.95 7.00
N GLU A 90 14.03 15.76 7.05
CA GLU A 90 13.89 14.71 6.04
C GLU A 90 13.07 13.55 6.60
N ILE A 91 12.10 13.08 5.82
CA ILE A 91 11.22 11.96 6.15
C ILE A 91 11.58 10.80 5.23
N TYR A 92 11.79 9.63 5.83
CA TYR A 92 11.97 8.36 5.14
C TYR A 92 10.84 7.43 5.53
N ARG A 93 10.21 6.77 4.56
CA ARG A 93 9.15 5.80 4.78
C ARG A 93 9.67 4.39 4.54
N GLU A 94 9.29 3.46 5.39
CA GLU A 94 9.63 2.04 5.23
C GLU A 94 8.69 1.38 4.21
N PHE A 95 9.25 0.49 3.40
CA PHE A 95 8.55 -0.33 2.43
C PHE A 95 8.91 -1.80 2.60
N GLU A 96 7.92 -2.67 2.37
CA GLU A 96 8.14 -4.07 2.04
C GLU A 96 8.45 -4.19 0.55
N ILE A 97 9.69 -4.55 0.22
CA ILE A 97 10.18 -4.73 -1.15
C ILE A 97 10.25 -6.23 -1.45
N TYR A 98 9.51 -6.67 -2.47
CA TYR A 98 9.51 -8.04 -2.94
C TYR A 98 10.34 -8.12 -4.23
N ARG A 99 11.29 -9.06 -4.26
CA ARG A 99 12.20 -9.26 -5.40
C ARG A 99 12.03 -10.66 -5.98
N ASP A 100 12.26 -10.79 -7.29
CA ASP A 100 12.37 -12.09 -7.94
C ASP A 100 13.75 -12.74 -7.68
N ALA A 101 13.95 -13.95 -8.20
CA ALA A 101 15.20 -14.68 -8.06
C ALA A 101 16.41 -14.01 -8.75
N GLU A 102 16.18 -13.08 -9.69
CA GLU A 102 17.21 -12.30 -10.37
C GLU A 102 17.50 -10.96 -9.65
N GLY A 103 16.74 -10.64 -8.60
CA GLY A 103 16.86 -9.43 -7.78
C GLY A 103 16.04 -8.24 -8.26
N ASN A 104 15.19 -8.41 -9.29
CA ASN A 104 14.34 -7.34 -9.80
C ASN A 104 13.18 -7.10 -8.83
N VAL A 105 12.83 -5.83 -8.59
CA VAL A 105 11.67 -5.48 -7.76
C VAL A 105 10.39 -5.80 -8.53
N ILE A 106 9.52 -6.60 -7.91
CA ILE A 106 8.24 -7.02 -8.50
C ILE A 106 7.04 -6.43 -7.75
N LYS A 107 7.22 -5.99 -6.51
CA LYS A 107 6.18 -5.33 -5.70
C LYS A 107 6.81 -4.47 -4.61
N GLU A 108 6.20 -3.32 -4.35
CA GLU A 108 6.53 -2.43 -3.24
C GLU A 108 5.24 -2.14 -2.47
N VAL A 109 5.26 -2.37 -1.15
CA VAL A 109 4.13 -2.04 -0.28
C VAL A 109 4.59 -1.06 0.78
N PRO A 110 4.06 0.17 0.81
CA PRO A 110 4.43 1.12 1.83
C PRO A 110 3.87 0.70 3.19
N THR A 111 4.68 0.76 4.24
CA THR A 111 4.21 0.52 5.61
C THR A 111 3.74 1.85 6.25
N SER A 112 3.35 1.80 7.52
CA SER A 112 3.06 3.00 8.32
C SER A 112 4.26 3.47 9.15
N ASN A 113 5.45 2.88 8.95
CA ASN A 113 6.66 3.24 9.70
C ASN A 113 7.44 4.34 8.97
N PHE A 114 7.92 5.32 9.73
CA PHE A 114 8.66 6.47 9.23
C PHE A 114 9.87 6.77 10.12
N GLU A 115 10.96 7.20 9.49
CA GLU A 115 12.13 7.76 10.15
C GLU A 115 12.30 9.24 9.78
N TYR A 116 12.83 10.02 10.74
CA TYR A 116 12.97 11.46 10.62
C TYR A 116 14.40 11.88 10.94
N ILE A 117 15.00 12.67 10.06
CA ILE A 117 16.31 13.27 10.28
C ILE A 117 16.14 14.78 10.32
N LYS A 118 16.52 15.42 11.43
CA LYS A 118 16.49 16.87 11.60
C LYS A 118 17.89 17.42 11.81
N TYR A 119 18.28 18.41 11.01
CA TYR A 119 19.60 19.05 11.08
C TYR A 119 19.52 20.54 10.76
N GLN A 120 20.47 21.34 11.26
CA GLN A 120 20.59 22.74 10.84
C GLN A 120 21.19 22.80 9.44
N GLU A 121 20.69 23.73 8.61
CA GLU A 121 21.21 23.96 7.26
C GLU A 121 22.71 24.32 7.24
#